data_AF-A0A0F9JGT2-F1
#
_entry.id   AF-A0A0F9JGT2-F1
#
_cell.length_a   1.000
_cell.length_b   1.000
_cell.length_c   1.000
_cell.angle_alpha   90.00
_cell.angle_beta   90.00
_cell.angle_gamma   90.00
#
_symmetry.space_group_name_H-M   'P 1'
#
loop_
_entity.id
_entity.type
_entity.pdbx_description
1 polymer ?
#
loop_
_entity_poly.entity_id
_entity_poly.type
_entity_poly.pdbx_seq_one_letter_code
_entity_poly.pdbx_strand_id
1 'polypeptide(L)'
;KVGLQLQGAWNILKEQLVLIGSAPFYNDNFGELTGKTIYGIIEHLLQITLTFETTNIYQFTLDALGDQDDGVINSLVLEPVKDPDFPLINQNAPNSYETFAELIARVLKYTGCYLRAEAGLAFKIIYPQSTDSVNETYYSSLSDGHVFYENTERQFLKRPNRVRTFSDQSVDKDWSVFTKGVALSDDWLLAGATFIGEYVPITEIIIDSKGTITSDALCDTWATFLLNKHSAETFGGRTVVPHDARPELYDRIQASDTRGS
;
A
#
# COMPACT_ATOMS: atom_id res chain seq x y z
N LYS A 1 -9.73 7.35 -28.84
CA LYS A 1 -9.17 8.36 -27.89
C LYS A 1 -10.09 8.54 -26.67
N VAL A 2 -10.39 7.47 -25.92
CA VAL A 2 -11.31 7.52 -24.75
C VAL A 2 -10.66 6.93 -23.48
N GLY A 3 -9.43 6.41 -23.57
CA GLY A 3 -8.74 5.76 -22.44
C GLY A 3 -8.01 6.68 -21.44
N LEU A 4 -7.97 8.00 -21.69
CA LEU A 4 -7.20 8.96 -20.87
C LEU A 4 -8.05 9.80 -19.89
N GLN A 5 -9.38 9.64 -19.88
CA GLN A 5 -10.26 10.40 -19.00
C GLN A 5 -10.63 9.68 -17.69
N LEU A 6 -10.33 8.38 -17.56
CA LEU A 6 -10.60 7.63 -16.33
C LEU A 6 -9.48 7.74 -15.30
N GLN A 7 -8.25 8.05 -15.68
CA GLN A 7 -7.15 8.27 -14.72
C GLN A 7 -7.41 9.52 -13.84
N GLY A 8 -8.10 10.53 -14.40
CA GLY A 8 -8.60 11.68 -13.64
C GLY A 8 -9.76 11.33 -12.70
N ALA A 9 -10.67 10.44 -13.12
CA ALA A 9 -11.76 9.97 -12.26
C ALA A 9 -11.25 9.13 -11.08
N TRP A 10 -10.20 8.31 -11.28
CA TRP A 10 -9.53 7.57 -10.21
C TRP A 10 -8.73 8.47 -9.26
N ASN A 11 -8.18 9.60 -9.74
CA ASN A 11 -7.56 10.61 -8.88
C ASN A 11 -8.60 11.43 -8.09
N ILE A 12 -9.83 11.58 -8.60
CA ILE A 12 -10.95 12.21 -7.89
C ILE A 12 -11.61 11.21 -6.90
N LEU A 13 -11.58 9.91 -7.22
CA LEU A 13 -12.04 8.80 -6.37
C LEU A 13 -10.98 8.31 -5.37
N LYS A 14 -9.73 8.77 -5.46
CA LYS A 14 -8.76 8.69 -4.36
C LYS A 14 -9.25 9.60 -3.23
N GLU A 15 -10.17 9.06 -2.44
CA GLU A 15 -10.39 9.36 -1.03
C GLU A 15 -10.31 10.85 -0.66
N GLN A 16 -11.40 11.57 -0.92
CA GLN A 16 -11.66 12.94 -0.45
C GLN A 16 -11.91 12.98 1.07
N LEU A 17 -11.00 12.46 1.90
CA LEU A 17 -11.13 12.56 3.35
C LEU A 17 -10.65 13.91 3.90
N VAL A 18 -9.76 14.63 3.20
CA VAL A 18 -9.28 15.95 3.66
C VAL A 18 -9.04 16.91 2.48
N LEU A 19 -10.09 17.64 2.07
CA LEU A 19 -9.96 18.89 1.31
C LEU A 19 -10.37 20.05 2.22
N ILE A 20 -9.57 20.31 3.25
CA ILE A 20 -9.76 21.44 4.15
C ILE A 20 -8.76 22.52 3.72
N GLY A 21 -9.26 23.70 3.29
CA GLY A 21 -8.43 24.87 3.02
C GLY A 21 -7.49 24.76 1.81
N SER A 22 -6.69 25.80 1.59
CA SER A 22 -5.60 25.82 0.59
C SER A 22 -4.75 24.57 0.71
N ALA A 23 -4.45 23.91 -0.42
CA ALA A 23 -3.75 22.63 -0.49
C ALA A 23 -2.61 22.56 0.55
N PRO A 24 -2.73 21.73 1.61
CA PRO A 24 -1.80 21.78 2.71
C PRO A 24 -0.56 21.02 2.23
N PHE A 25 0.41 21.79 1.74
CA PHE A 25 1.71 21.29 1.34
C PHE A 25 2.51 21.05 2.62
N TYR A 26 2.86 19.79 2.90
CA TYR A 26 3.65 19.49 4.09
C TYR A 26 5.11 19.88 3.86
N ASN A 27 5.73 20.53 4.83
CA ASN A 27 7.16 20.83 4.80
C ASN A 27 7.75 20.56 6.18
N ASP A 28 8.67 19.60 6.27
CA ASP A 28 9.39 19.28 7.50
C ASP A 28 10.56 20.24 7.71
N ASN A 29 10.24 21.52 7.94
CA ASN A 29 11.25 22.55 8.13
C ASN A 29 12.10 22.36 9.39
N PHE A 30 11.63 21.57 10.36
CA PHE A 30 12.26 21.41 11.67
C PHE A 30 12.84 20.01 11.92
N GLY A 31 12.73 19.11 10.94
CA GLY A 31 13.23 17.74 11.04
C GLY A 31 12.42 16.87 12.00
N GLU A 32 11.14 17.17 12.20
CA GLU A 32 10.24 16.46 13.11
C GLU A 32 10.04 14.99 12.70
N LEU A 33 10.23 14.66 11.42
CA LEU A 33 10.12 13.27 10.93
C LEU A 33 11.45 12.50 11.01
N THR A 34 12.54 13.18 11.36
CA THR A 34 13.87 12.56 11.44
C THR A 34 13.91 11.47 12.50
N GLY A 35 14.38 10.28 12.12
CA GLY A 35 14.54 9.16 13.05
C GLY A 35 13.23 8.48 13.44
N LYS A 36 12.10 8.87 12.84
CA LYS A 36 10.82 8.18 13.04
C LYS A 36 10.70 6.96 12.14
N THR A 37 10.03 5.94 12.65
CA THR A 37 9.58 4.80 11.85
C THR A 37 8.47 5.23 10.90
N ILE A 38 8.13 4.40 9.91
CA ILE A 38 6.99 4.67 9.02
C ILE A 38 5.70 4.91 9.81
N TYR A 39 5.41 4.07 10.81
CA TYR A 39 4.29 4.26 11.71
C TYR A 39 4.35 5.63 12.42
N GLY A 40 5.52 5.99 12.98
CA GLY A 40 5.71 7.26 13.66
C GLY A 40 5.57 8.48 12.74
N ILE A 41 5.92 8.35 11.45
CA ILE A 41 5.71 9.41 10.46
C ILE A 41 4.21 9.59 10.19
N ILE A 42 3.47 8.51 9.99
CA ILE A 42 2.02 8.55 9.74
C ILE A 42 1.29 9.11 10.98
N GLU A 43 1.68 8.67 12.17
CA GLU A 43 1.15 9.18 13.44
C GLU A 43 1.36 10.68 13.57
N HIS A 44 2.57 11.17 13.29
CA HIS A 44 2.89 12.61 13.34
C HIS A 44 2.06 13.41 12.35
N LEU A 45 1.98 12.96 11.09
CA LEU A 45 1.23 13.66 10.04
C LEU A 45 -0.27 13.73 10.36
N LEU A 46 -0.86 12.63 10.82
CA LEU A 46 -2.29 12.57 11.12
C LEU A 46 -2.64 13.26 12.44
N GLN A 47 -2.01 12.88 13.55
CA GLN A 47 -2.43 13.34 14.88
C GLN A 47 -1.94 14.75 15.19
N ILE A 48 -0.75 15.12 14.75
CA ILE A 48 -0.14 16.42 15.08
C ILE A 48 -0.43 17.42 13.97
N THR A 49 -0.02 17.12 12.75
CA THR A 49 -0.05 18.12 11.68
C THR A 49 -1.47 18.44 11.21
N LEU A 50 -2.32 17.44 10.92
CA LEU A 50 -3.70 17.71 10.49
C LEU A 50 -4.55 18.35 11.61
N THR A 51 -4.34 17.96 12.87
CA THR A 51 -5.00 18.59 14.01
C THR A 51 -4.61 20.08 14.12
N PHE A 52 -3.34 20.41 13.90
CA PHE A 52 -2.87 21.80 13.89
C PHE A 52 -3.46 22.62 12.72
N GLU A 53 -3.43 22.07 11.50
CA GLU A 53 -3.97 22.72 10.30
C GLU A 53 -5.48 22.99 10.39
N THR A 54 -6.21 22.14 11.12
CA THR A 54 -7.63 22.36 11.41
C THR A 54 -7.89 23.27 12.60
N THR A 55 -6.89 24.05 13.05
CA THR A 55 -6.97 24.95 14.22
C THR A 55 -7.43 24.24 15.51
N ASN A 56 -7.08 22.96 15.67
CA ASN A 56 -7.49 22.10 16.78
C ASN A 56 -9.02 21.90 16.90
N ILE A 57 -9.77 22.13 15.82
CA ILE A 57 -11.21 21.88 15.78
C ILE A 57 -11.50 20.39 15.62
N TYR A 58 -10.68 19.71 14.81
CA TYR A 58 -10.81 18.28 14.53
C TYR A 58 -9.62 17.53 15.12
N GLN A 59 -9.90 16.51 15.92
CA GLN A 59 -8.89 15.65 16.52
C GLN A 59 -8.82 14.35 15.72
N PHE A 60 -7.76 14.19 14.94
CA PHE A 60 -7.52 12.96 14.21
C PHE A 60 -6.74 11.99 15.09
N THR A 61 -7.11 10.71 15.07
CA THR A 61 -6.43 9.66 15.84
C THR A 61 -5.92 8.57 14.92
N LEU A 62 -4.81 7.94 15.30
CA LEU A 62 -4.31 6.72 14.68
C LEU A 62 -4.34 5.61 15.73
N ASP A 63 -5.04 4.53 15.43
CA ASP A 63 -5.11 3.36 16.30
C ASP A 63 -3.74 2.72 16.45
N ALA A 64 -3.46 2.22 17.65
CA ALA A 64 -2.24 1.50 17.93
C ALA A 64 -2.10 0.29 16.98
N LEU A 65 -0.89 0.07 16.47
CA LEU A 65 -0.60 -0.95 15.46
C LEU A 65 -1.07 -2.36 15.87
N GLY A 66 -0.95 -2.73 17.15
CA GLY A 66 -1.35 -4.04 17.66
C GLY A 66 -0.71 -5.19 16.86
N ASP A 67 -1.54 -6.14 16.41
CA ASP A 67 -1.11 -7.31 15.61
C ASP A 67 -1.00 -7.01 14.10
N GLN A 68 -1.10 -5.74 13.69
CA GLN A 68 -1.06 -5.31 12.28
C GLN A 68 0.36 -4.92 11.82
N ASP A 69 1.38 -5.42 12.51
CA ASP A 69 2.78 -5.21 12.13
C ASP A 69 3.18 -6.17 11.00
N ASP A 70 3.66 -5.60 9.89
CA ASP A 70 4.22 -6.32 8.76
C ASP A 70 5.73 -6.61 8.93
N GLY A 71 6.31 -6.21 10.07
CA GLY A 71 7.73 -6.33 10.40
C GLY A 71 8.60 -5.19 9.85
N VAL A 72 8.02 -4.26 9.06
CA VAL A 72 8.71 -3.13 8.41
C VAL A 72 8.18 -1.79 8.91
N ILE A 73 6.86 -1.64 9.07
CA ILE A 73 6.19 -0.38 9.37
C ILE A 73 6.65 0.25 10.69
N ASN A 74 6.99 -0.57 11.67
CA ASN A 74 7.45 -0.14 12.98
C ASN A 74 8.95 -0.34 13.21
N SER A 75 9.70 -0.80 12.21
CA SER A 75 11.13 -1.09 12.31
C SER A 75 11.98 -0.25 11.36
N LEU A 76 11.45 0.07 10.17
CA LEU A 76 12.13 0.86 9.16
C LEU A 76 12.09 2.34 9.55
N VAL A 77 13.24 2.84 9.98
CA VAL A 77 13.46 4.26 10.21
C VAL A 77 13.84 4.89 8.88
N LEU A 78 13.03 5.85 8.43
CA LEU A 78 13.37 6.68 7.30
C LEU A 78 14.27 7.80 7.80
N GLU A 79 15.58 7.57 7.85
CA GLU A 79 16.50 8.67 8.07
C GLU A 79 16.51 9.59 6.83
N PRO A 80 16.31 10.90 6.98
CA PRO A 80 16.87 11.84 6.03
C PRO A 80 18.38 11.74 6.19
N VAL A 81 18.98 10.75 5.50
CA VAL A 81 20.43 10.67 5.34
C VAL A 81 20.86 12.04 4.84
N LYS A 82 21.95 12.57 5.42
CA LYS A 82 22.67 13.75 4.95
C LYS A 82 22.98 13.60 3.46
N ASP A 83 22.03 13.98 2.62
CA ASP A 83 22.15 14.05 1.19
C ASP A 83 22.03 15.53 0.84
N PRO A 84 23.08 16.17 0.28
CA PRO A 84 22.99 17.56 -0.17
C PRO A 84 21.91 17.76 -1.26
N ASP A 85 21.45 16.69 -1.91
CA ASP A 85 20.36 16.71 -2.91
C ASP A 85 18.99 16.31 -2.32
N PHE A 86 18.93 15.94 -1.03
CA PHE A 86 17.69 15.65 -0.31
C PHE A 86 17.71 16.30 1.08
N PRO A 87 17.20 17.53 1.18
CA PRO A 87 16.89 18.12 2.47
C PRO A 87 15.84 17.24 3.19
N LEU A 88 15.59 17.52 4.47
CA LEU A 88 14.43 16.97 5.20
C LEU A 88 13.17 16.99 4.31
N ILE A 89 12.20 16.08 4.46
CA ILE A 89 11.02 16.00 3.56
C ILE A 89 10.48 17.41 3.22
N ASN A 90 10.60 17.81 1.94
CA ASN A 90 10.24 19.12 1.38
C ASN A 90 11.02 20.37 1.85
N GLN A 91 12.15 20.25 2.54
CA GLN A 91 13.08 21.37 2.67
C GLN A 91 13.68 21.69 1.28
N ASN A 92 13.75 22.98 0.92
CA ASN A 92 14.44 23.55 -0.26
C ASN A 92 14.06 23.08 -1.68
N ALA A 93 12.95 22.38 -1.91
CA ALA A 93 12.47 22.13 -3.27
C ALA A 93 11.35 23.13 -3.63
N PRO A 94 11.63 24.26 -4.31
CA PRO A 94 10.61 25.22 -4.71
C PRO A 94 9.56 24.67 -5.69
N ASN A 95 9.76 23.43 -6.20
CA ASN A 95 8.92 22.79 -7.20
C ASN A 95 8.35 21.42 -6.78
N SER A 96 8.67 20.88 -5.59
CA SER A 96 8.10 19.61 -5.11
C SER A 96 7.26 19.84 -3.87
N TYR A 97 6.05 20.32 -4.09
CA TYR A 97 5.06 20.33 -3.03
C TYR A 97 4.35 18.98 -3.02
N GLU A 98 4.65 18.16 -2.02
CA GLU A 98 3.95 16.89 -1.79
C GLU A 98 2.80 17.13 -0.79
N THR A 99 1.60 16.66 -1.11
CA THR A 99 0.46 16.69 -0.18
C THR A 99 0.62 15.64 0.92
N PHE A 100 -0.08 15.80 2.04
CA PHE A 100 -0.11 14.80 3.12
C PHE A 100 -0.48 13.40 2.62
N ALA A 101 -1.49 13.32 1.75
CA ALA A 101 -1.93 12.06 1.17
C ALA A 101 -0.86 11.40 0.29
N GLU A 102 -0.12 12.19 -0.49
CA GLU A 102 0.98 11.69 -1.32
C GLU A 102 2.15 11.21 -0.47
N LEU A 103 2.50 11.95 0.58
CA LEU A 103 3.54 11.54 1.53
C LEU A 103 3.18 10.24 2.24
N ILE A 104 1.98 10.15 2.80
CA ILE A 104 1.47 8.92 3.44
C ILE A 104 1.50 7.75 2.45
N ALA A 105 0.99 7.95 1.23
CA ALA A 105 1.00 6.92 0.20
C ALA A 105 2.42 6.51 -0.22
N ARG A 106 3.38 7.45 -0.26
CA ARG A 106 4.77 7.17 -0.59
C ARG A 106 5.45 6.36 0.49
N VAL A 107 5.23 6.71 1.76
CA VAL A 107 5.81 6.00 2.89
C VAL A 107 5.20 4.60 3.02
N LEU A 108 3.88 4.45 2.84
CA LEU A 108 3.20 3.15 2.84
C LEU A 108 3.63 2.22 1.70
N LYS A 109 4.22 2.72 0.60
CA LYS A 109 4.76 1.85 -0.47
C LYS A 109 5.92 0.96 -0.01
N TYR A 110 6.57 1.32 1.08
CA TYR A 110 7.64 0.50 1.67
C TYR A 110 7.10 -0.61 2.58
N THR A 111 5.79 -0.63 2.84
CA THR A 111 5.14 -1.52 3.82
C THR A 111 4.03 -2.35 3.18
N GLY A 112 3.79 -3.52 3.78
CA GLY A 112 2.63 -4.39 3.63
C GLY A 112 1.27 -3.75 3.86
N CYS A 113 1.26 -2.65 4.59
CA CYS A 113 0.05 -2.13 5.18
C CYS A 113 -0.66 -1.09 4.31
N TYR A 114 -1.96 -0.92 4.56
CA TYR A 114 -2.74 0.19 4.03
C TYR A 114 -3.42 0.95 5.16
N LEU A 115 -3.74 2.21 4.89
CA LEU A 115 -4.47 3.08 5.81
C LEU A 115 -5.97 2.93 5.55
N ARG A 116 -6.75 2.66 6.60
CA ARG A 116 -8.21 2.61 6.60
C ARG A 116 -8.72 3.78 7.45
N ALA A 117 -9.67 4.54 6.91
CA ALA A 117 -10.40 5.53 7.69
C ALA A 117 -11.58 4.86 8.40
N GLU A 118 -11.77 5.21 9.67
CA GLU A 118 -12.86 4.75 10.52
C GLU A 118 -13.81 5.90 10.86
N ALA A 119 -14.97 5.56 11.42
CA ALA A 119 -15.89 6.54 11.95
C ALA A 119 -15.24 7.39 13.04
N GLY A 120 -15.55 8.69 13.07
CA GLY A 120 -15.07 9.60 14.12
C GLY A 120 -13.68 10.18 13.92
N LEU A 121 -13.20 10.30 12.67
CA LEU A 121 -11.87 10.84 12.32
C LEU A 121 -10.70 10.00 12.85
N ALA A 122 -10.96 8.72 13.11
CA ALA A 122 -9.95 7.73 13.46
C ALA A 122 -9.41 7.07 12.18
N PHE A 123 -8.14 6.69 12.23
CA PHE A 123 -7.49 5.92 11.19
C PHE A 123 -6.89 4.65 11.80
N LYS A 124 -6.86 3.59 11.01
CA LYS A 124 -6.27 2.32 11.36
C LYS A 124 -5.34 1.84 10.26
N ILE A 125 -4.19 1.32 10.66
CA ILE A 125 -3.30 0.62 9.74
C ILE A 125 -3.70 -0.85 9.73
N ILE A 126 -3.88 -1.40 8.52
CA ILE A 126 -4.23 -2.80 8.33
C ILE A 126 -3.14 -3.49 7.53
N TYR A 127 -2.68 -4.63 8.04
CA TYR A 127 -1.83 -5.55 7.31
C TYR A 127 -2.68 -6.74 6.84
N PRO A 128 -2.88 -6.93 5.52
CA PRO A 128 -3.72 -8.01 5.02
C PRO A 128 -3.03 -9.38 5.18
N GLN A 129 -3.61 -10.25 5.99
CA GLN A 129 -3.16 -11.63 6.18
C GLN A 129 -4.05 -12.60 5.39
N SER A 130 -3.46 -13.70 4.93
CA SER A 130 -4.20 -14.77 4.23
C SER A 130 -5.19 -15.50 5.13
N THR A 131 -5.04 -15.36 6.45
CA THR A 131 -5.92 -15.95 7.46
C THR A 131 -7.07 -15.05 7.88
N ASP A 132 -7.14 -13.79 7.43
CA ASP A 132 -8.24 -12.95 7.90
C ASP A 132 -9.58 -13.42 7.31
N SER A 133 -10.58 -13.43 8.18
CA SER A 133 -11.92 -13.87 7.86
C SER A 133 -12.55 -13.03 6.76
N VAL A 134 -13.40 -13.67 5.96
CA VAL A 134 -14.37 -13.01 5.10
C VAL A 134 -15.37 -12.26 5.98
N ASN A 135 -15.65 -10.99 5.65
CA ASN A 135 -16.62 -10.17 6.35
C ASN A 135 -18.05 -10.56 5.98
N GLU A 136 -18.31 -10.72 4.69
CA GLU A 136 -19.64 -11.03 4.16
C GLU A 136 -19.55 -12.00 2.98
N THR A 137 -20.49 -12.94 2.92
CA THR A 137 -20.58 -13.91 1.83
C THR A 137 -21.91 -13.76 1.10
N TYR A 138 -21.83 -13.60 -0.23
CA TYR A 138 -22.98 -13.58 -1.13
C TYR A 138 -23.05 -14.85 -1.96
N TYR A 139 -24.27 -15.33 -2.19
CA TYR A 139 -24.53 -16.60 -2.83
C TYR A 139 -25.29 -16.44 -4.15
N SER A 140 -25.13 -17.38 -5.07
CA SER A 140 -25.93 -17.43 -6.29
C SER A 140 -27.36 -17.89 -6.09
N SER A 141 -27.64 -18.58 -4.96
CA SER A 141 -28.95 -19.09 -4.59
C SER A 141 -29.47 -18.40 -3.34
N LEU A 142 -30.75 -18.04 -3.34
CA LEU A 142 -31.48 -17.54 -2.18
C LEU A 142 -31.58 -18.56 -1.03
N SER A 143 -31.40 -19.86 -1.31
CA SER A 143 -31.43 -20.90 -0.28
C SER A 143 -30.22 -20.85 0.65
N ASP A 144 -29.10 -20.27 0.19
CA ASP A 144 -27.80 -20.39 0.83
C ASP A 144 -27.42 -19.13 1.61
N GLY A 145 -28.16 -18.03 1.40
CA GLY A 145 -27.98 -16.78 2.13
C GLY A 145 -28.34 -15.54 1.29
N HIS A 146 -27.56 -14.47 1.46
CA HIS A 146 -27.75 -13.21 0.75
C HIS A 146 -27.37 -13.38 -0.72
N VAL A 147 -28.33 -13.19 -1.62
CA VAL A 147 -28.14 -13.47 -3.05
C VAL A 147 -27.39 -12.34 -3.76
N PHE A 148 -26.57 -12.66 -4.76
CA PHE A 148 -26.09 -11.68 -5.75
C PHE A 148 -26.78 -11.87 -7.11
N TYR A 149 -27.02 -10.77 -7.82
CA TYR A 149 -27.62 -10.78 -9.16
C TYR A 149 -26.59 -11.04 -10.25
N GLU A 150 -25.40 -10.49 -10.09
CA GLU A 150 -24.32 -10.57 -11.07
C GLU A 150 -23.00 -10.63 -10.31
N ASN A 151 -22.12 -11.55 -10.70
CA ASN A 151 -20.73 -11.54 -10.30
C ASN A 151 -19.89 -11.58 -11.58
N THR A 152 -19.09 -10.55 -11.80
CA THR A 152 -18.15 -10.49 -12.91
C THR A 152 -16.75 -10.44 -12.35
N GLU A 153 -15.93 -11.42 -12.69
CA GLU A 153 -14.52 -11.46 -12.32
C GLU A 153 -13.66 -11.21 -13.55
N ARG A 154 -12.62 -10.41 -13.37
CA ARG A 154 -11.60 -10.13 -14.39
C ARG A 154 -10.25 -10.40 -13.79
N GLN A 155 -9.46 -11.17 -14.51
CA GLN A 155 -8.08 -11.45 -14.15
C GLN A 155 -7.15 -10.80 -15.18
N PHE A 156 -6.15 -10.08 -14.70
CA PHE A 156 -5.08 -9.59 -15.55
C PHE A 156 -4.08 -10.71 -15.82
N LEU A 157 -3.87 -11.05 -17.10
CA LEU A 157 -2.99 -12.17 -17.49
C LEU A 157 -1.49 -11.82 -17.48
N LYS A 158 -1.14 -10.52 -17.48
CA LYS A 158 0.25 -10.06 -17.44
C LYS A 158 0.59 -9.59 -16.04
N ARG A 159 1.17 -10.48 -15.23
CA ARG A 159 1.63 -10.21 -13.87
C ARG A 159 3.13 -10.51 -13.76
N PRO A 160 3.92 -9.68 -13.05
CA PRO A 160 5.24 -10.09 -12.60
C PRO A 160 5.16 -11.38 -11.80
N ASN A 161 5.83 -12.43 -12.26
CA ASN A 161 5.95 -13.70 -11.52
C ASN A 161 7.28 -13.80 -10.76
N ARG A 162 8.10 -12.74 -10.87
CA ARG A 162 9.33 -12.56 -10.11
C ARG A 162 9.51 -11.08 -9.80
N VAL A 163 9.79 -10.77 -8.53
CA VAL A 163 10.20 -9.44 -8.10
C VAL A 163 11.63 -9.51 -7.59
N ARG A 164 12.48 -8.58 -8.04
CA ARG A 164 13.83 -8.38 -7.50
C ARG A 164 13.93 -6.98 -6.92
N THR A 165 14.44 -6.89 -5.71
CA THR A 165 14.73 -5.62 -5.05
C THR A 165 16.23 -5.45 -4.89
N PHE A 166 16.69 -4.21 -5.01
CA PHE A 166 18.08 -3.83 -4.78
C PHE A 166 18.11 -2.56 -3.95
N SER A 167 19.02 -2.48 -2.98
CA SER A 167 19.19 -1.31 -2.13
C SER A 167 20.67 -0.95 -2.01
N ASP A 168 21.00 0.30 -2.29
CA ASP A 168 22.39 0.77 -2.32
C ASP A 168 22.92 1.09 -0.90
N GLN A 169 23.86 0.27 -0.45
CA GLN A 169 24.50 0.38 0.87
C GLN A 169 25.84 1.11 0.81
N SER A 170 26.27 1.60 -0.36
CA SER A 170 27.51 2.36 -0.43
C SER A 170 27.35 3.75 0.20
N VAL A 171 28.44 4.23 0.80
CA VAL A 171 28.48 5.56 1.43
C VAL A 171 28.32 6.65 0.37
N ASP A 172 28.86 6.42 -0.84
CA ASP A 172 28.91 7.38 -1.93
C ASP A 172 27.75 7.24 -2.94
N LYS A 173 26.80 6.32 -2.69
CA LYS A 173 25.64 6.03 -3.56
C LYS A 173 26.01 5.64 -4.99
N ASP A 174 27.13 4.93 -5.13
CA ASP A 174 27.70 4.44 -6.37
C ASP A 174 27.38 2.97 -6.68
N TRP A 175 26.52 2.32 -5.89
CA TRP A 175 26.17 0.90 -6.01
C TRP A 175 27.33 -0.08 -5.82
N SER A 176 28.47 0.35 -5.27
CA SER A 176 29.62 -0.53 -5.00
C SER A 176 29.33 -1.61 -3.95
N VAL A 177 28.40 -1.34 -3.03
CA VAL A 177 27.89 -2.27 -2.03
C VAL A 177 26.38 -2.21 -2.07
N PHE A 178 25.70 -3.34 -2.24
CA PHE A 178 24.24 -3.37 -2.29
C PHE A 178 23.69 -4.61 -1.62
N THR A 179 22.50 -4.45 -1.03
CA THR A 179 21.65 -5.55 -0.58
C THR A 179 20.66 -5.90 -1.67
N LYS A 180 20.20 -7.15 -1.66
CA LYS A 180 19.30 -7.68 -2.70
C LYS A 180 18.27 -8.62 -2.11
N GLY A 181 17.11 -8.64 -2.74
CA GLY A 181 16.03 -9.55 -2.39
C GLY A 181 15.36 -10.13 -3.62
N VAL A 182 14.75 -11.30 -3.46
CA VAL A 182 13.98 -11.95 -4.51
C VAL A 182 12.73 -12.60 -3.95
N ALA A 183 11.62 -12.35 -4.63
CA ALA A 183 10.38 -13.09 -4.42
C ALA A 183 9.94 -13.76 -5.73
N LEU A 184 9.39 -14.95 -5.58
CA LEU A 184 8.89 -15.80 -6.65
C LEU A 184 7.46 -16.18 -6.32
N SER A 185 6.58 -16.16 -7.32
CA SER A 185 5.20 -16.65 -7.12
C SER A 185 5.19 -18.16 -6.87
N ASP A 186 4.11 -18.70 -6.31
CA ASP A 186 3.96 -20.14 -6.10
C ASP A 186 4.12 -20.95 -7.40
N ASP A 187 3.75 -20.38 -8.55
CA ASP A 187 4.00 -20.93 -9.90
C ASP A 187 5.50 -21.17 -10.25
N TRP A 188 6.41 -20.63 -9.42
CA TRP A 188 7.87 -20.72 -9.51
C TRP A 188 8.49 -21.52 -8.36
N LEU A 189 7.72 -21.91 -7.35
CA LEU A 189 8.25 -22.60 -6.17
C LEU A 189 8.41 -24.08 -6.44
N LEU A 190 9.60 -24.45 -6.90
CA LEU A 190 10.39 -25.55 -6.36
C LEU A 190 11.83 -25.36 -6.88
N ALA A 191 12.82 -25.53 -6.03
CA ALA A 191 14.24 -25.43 -6.40
C ALA A 191 14.53 -26.36 -7.61
N GLY A 192 14.68 -25.77 -8.80
CA GLY A 192 14.87 -26.51 -10.06
C GLY A 192 13.61 -26.74 -10.90
N ALA A 193 12.45 -26.18 -10.52
CA ALA A 193 11.24 -26.28 -11.33
C ALA A 193 11.32 -25.37 -12.55
N THR A 194 11.11 -25.98 -13.71
CA THR A 194 10.78 -25.25 -14.95
C THR A 194 9.47 -24.55 -14.69
N PHE A 195 9.39 -23.25 -14.99
CA PHE A 195 8.15 -22.49 -14.89
C PHE A 195 6.99 -23.26 -15.57
N ILE A 196 5.97 -23.61 -14.78
CA ILE A 196 4.82 -24.43 -15.22
C ILE A 196 3.60 -23.60 -15.61
N GLY A 197 3.66 -22.28 -15.46
CA GLY A 197 2.56 -21.40 -15.85
C GLY A 197 2.41 -21.29 -17.37
N GLU A 198 1.28 -20.76 -17.81
CA GLU A 198 0.97 -20.63 -19.24
C GLU A 198 1.78 -19.53 -19.97
N TYR A 199 2.51 -18.66 -19.25
CA TYR A 199 3.08 -17.41 -19.80
C TYR A 199 4.55 -17.13 -19.45
N VAL A 200 5.31 -16.54 -20.38
CA VAL A 200 6.74 -16.21 -20.21
C VAL A 200 7.08 -15.52 -18.86
N PRO A 201 8.26 -15.79 -18.24
CA PRO A 201 8.77 -15.02 -17.10
C PRO A 201 8.66 -13.51 -17.27
N ILE A 202 7.99 -12.85 -16.33
CA ILE A 202 7.94 -11.40 -16.20
C ILE A 202 8.62 -11.03 -14.90
N THR A 203 9.83 -10.48 -15.00
CA THR A 203 10.58 -10.00 -13.83
C THR A 203 10.40 -8.49 -13.70
N GLU A 204 10.01 -8.05 -12.52
CA GLU A 204 10.07 -6.65 -12.14
C GLU A 204 11.31 -6.39 -11.28
N ILE A 205 11.96 -5.26 -11.55
CA ILE A 205 13.14 -4.80 -10.82
C ILE A 205 12.78 -3.50 -10.13
N ILE A 206 12.92 -3.49 -8.81
CA ILE A 206 12.67 -2.34 -7.97
C ILE A 206 13.98 -1.96 -7.27
N ILE A 207 14.24 -0.66 -7.25
CA ILE A 207 15.51 -0.10 -6.85
C ILE A 207 15.24 0.90 -5.73
N ASP A 208 15.79 0.62 -4.55
CA ASP A 208 15.94 1.59 -3.47
C ASP A 208 17.32 2.25 -3.59
N SER A 209 17.37 3.35 -4.34
CA SER A 209 18.60 4.12 -4.51
C SER A 209 19.06 4.83 -3.23
N LYS A 210 18.25 4.81 -2.17
CA LYS A 210 18.53 5.55 -0.94
C LYS A 210 19.26 4.69 0.10
N GLY A 211 19.27 3.38 -0.08
CA GLY A 211 19.90 2.47 0.87
C GLY A 211 19.11 2.30 2.17
N THR A 212 17.84 2.68 2.17
CA THR A 212 16.97 2.63 3.34
C THR A 212 16.82 1.19 3.82
N ILE A 213 16.87 0.23 2.91
CA ILE A 213 16.78 -1.20 3.24
C ILE A 213 18.19 -1.77 3.46
N THR A 214 18.56 -1.94 4.73
CA THR A 214 19.94 -2.21 5.15
C THR A 214 20.35 -3.68 5.20
N SER A 215 19.44 -4.61 4.89
CA SER A 215 19.74 -6.05 4.90
C SER A 215 19.05 -6.81 3.77
N ASP A 216 19.67 -7.91 3.34
CA ASP A 216 19.10 -8.82 2.35
C ASP A 216 17.75 -9.39 2.84
N ALA A 217 17.62 -9.70 4.14
CA ALA A 217 16.37 -10.19 4.72
C ALA A 217 15.21 -9.20 4.57
N LEU A 218 15.47 -7.91 4.80
CA LEU A 218 14.46 -6.86 4.57
C LEU A 218 14.17 -6.67 3.07
N CYS A 219 15.18 -6.83 2.20
CA CYS A 219 14.95 -6.82 0.75
C CYS A 219 14.07 -7.99 0.29
N ASP A 220 14.23 -9.18 0.86
CA ASP A 220 13.38 -10.35 0.59
C ASP A 220 11.95 -10.13 1.07
N THR A 221 11.77 -9.58 2.28
CA THR A 221 10.45 -9.20 2.80
C THR A 221 9.78 -8.17 1.88
N TRP A 222 10.52 -7.15 1.43
CA TRP A 222 10.00 -6.14 0.51
C TRP A 222 9.64 -6.71 -0.86
N ALA A 223 10.49 -7.58 -1.43
CA ALA A 223 10.19 -8.25 -2.69
C ALA A 223 8.93 -9.12 -2.58
N THR A 224 8.76 -9.82 -1.45
CA THR A 224 7.61 -10.68 -1.17
C THR A 224 6.34 -9.85 -1.06
N PHE A 225 6.40 -8.72 -0.35
CA PHE A 225 5.29 -7.78 -0.28
C PHE A 225 4.87 -7.28 -1.67
N LEU A 226 5.82 -6.80 -2.47
CA LEU A 226 5.55 -6.26 -3.80
C LEU A 226 4.91 -7.32 -4.70
N LEU A 227 5.40 -8.56 -4.65
CA LEU A 227 4.81 -9.67 -5.37
C LEU A 227 3.37 -9.97 -4.91
N ASN A 228 3.11 -9.95 -3.60
CA ASN A 228 1.76 -10.16 -3.05
C ASN A 228 0.81 -9.04 -3.46
N LYS A 229 1.29 -7.79 -3.48
CA LYS A 229 0.54 -6.64 -3.97
C LYS A 229 0.17 -6.79 -5.44
N HIS A 230 1.12 -7.14 -6.30
CA HIS A 230 0.84 -7.44 -7.71
C HIS A 230 -0.16 -8.57 -7.86
N SER A 231 -0.08 -9.58 -7.00
CA SER A 231 -1.01 -10.70 -6.99
C SER A 231 -2.43 -10.28 -6.58
N ALA A 232 -2.56 -9.37 -5.60
CA ALA A 232 -3.84 -8.80 -5.19
C ALA A 232 -4.46 -7.88 -6.27
N GLU A 233 -3.65 -7.05 -6.93
CA GLU A 233 -4.08 -6.16 -8.01
C GLU A 233 -4.47 -6.92 -9.29
N THR A 234 -4.19 -8.22 -9.36
CA THR A 234 -4.49 -9.06 -10.53
C THR A 234 -5.99 -9.32 -10.71
N PHE A 235 -6.75 -9.31 -9.62
CA PHE A 235 -8.17 -9.63 -9.64
C PHE A 235 -9.00 -8.37 -9.45
N GLY A 236 -9.81 -8.07 -10.46
CA GLY A 236 -10.83 -7.03 -10.39
C GLY A 236 -12.20 -7.67 -10.55
N GLY A 237 -13.03 -7.56 -9.52
CA GLY A 237 -14.39 -8.07 -9.52
C GLY A 237 -15.45 -6.97 -9.48
N ARG A 238 -16.66 -7.28 -9.95
CA ARG A 238 -17.87 -6.53 -9.61
C ARG A 238 -18.97 -7.51 -9.25
N THR A 239 -19.45 -7.41 -8.02
CA THR A 239 -20.63 -8.13 -7.56
C THR A 239 -21.79 -7.14 -7.40
N VAL A 240 -22.94 -7.44 -8.00
CA VAL A 240 -24.17 -6.66 -7.86
C VAL A 240 -25.11 -7.42 -6.95
N VAL A 241 -25.49 -6.80 -5.84
CA VAL A 241 -26.35 -7.39 -4.81
C VAL A 241 -27.63 -6.57 -4.64
N PRO A 242 -28.71 -7.15 -4.11
CA PRO A 242 -29.82 -6.37 -3.53
C PRO A 242 -29.26 -5.40 -2.49
N HIS A 243 -29.99 -4.30 -2.22
CA HIS A 243 -29.54 -3.34 -1.22
C HIS A 243 -29.26 -4.02 0.12
N ASP A 244 -28.01 -3.92 0.56
CA ASP A 244 -27.50 -4.40 1.84
C ASP A 244 -26.71 -3.25 2.48
N ALA A 245 -26.99 -2.98 3.74
CA ALA A 245 -26.37 -1.89 4.50
C ALA A 245 -25.14 -2.34 5.29
N ARG A 246 -24.81 -3.64 5.27
CA ARG A 246 -23.71 -4.23 6.02
C ARG A 246 -22.33 -4.04 5.37
N PRO A 247 -22.18 -4.16 4.03
CA PRO A 247 -20.85 -4.04 3.41
C PRO A 247 -20.30 -2.63 3.53
N GLU A 248 -19.08 -2.54 4.05
CA GLU A 248 -18.30 -1.31 4.12
C GLU A 248 -17.18 -1.27 3.07
N LEU A 249 -16.63 -0.08 2.85
CA LEU A 249 -15.40 0.08 2.08
C LEU A 249 -14.28 -0.68 2.83
N TYR A 250 -13.51 -1.50 2.12
CA TYR A 250 -12.48 -2.42 2.64
C TYR A 250 -12.95 -3.74 3.28
N ASP A 251 -14.24 -4.04 3.31
CA ASP A 251 -14.69 -5.37 3.71
C ASP A 251 -14.26 -6.45 2.72
N ARG A 252 -13.87 -7.61 3.26
CA ARG A 252 -13.56 -8.80 2.47
C ARG A 252 -14.86 -9.51 2.12
N ILE A 253 -15.27 -9.35 0.87
CA ILE A 253 -16.49 -9.95 0.36
C ILE A 253 -16.14 -11.23 -0.40
N GLN A 254 -16.85 -12.32 -0.09
CA GLN A 254 -16.79 -13.56 -0.85
C GLN A 254 -18.06 -13.74 -1.68
N ALA A 255 -17.90 -14.01 -2.98
CA ALA A 255 -18.99 -14.48 -3.82
C ALA A 255 -18.89 -16.01 -3.98
N SER A 256 -19.98 -16.73 -3.71
CA SER A 256 -20.09 -18.18 -3.86
C SER A 256 -21.14 -18.49 -4.92
N ASP A 257 -20.69 -18.90 -6.11
CA ASP A 257 -21.59 -19.37 -7.17
C ASP A 257 -21.66 -20.90 -7.17
N THR A 258 -22.81 -21.44 -6.81
CA THR A 258 -23.14 -22.87 -6.85
C THR A 258 -23.85 -23.28 -8.14
N ARG A 259 -24.13 -22.34 -9.06
CA ARG A 259 -24.77 -22.66 -10.35
C ARG A 259 -23.75 -23.31 -11.27
N GLY A 260 -23.93 -24.60 -11.54
CA GLY A 260 -23.08 -25.37 -12.47
C GLY A 260 -22.16 -26.39 -11.82
N SER A 261 -22.30 -26.64 -10.51
CA SER A 261 -21.80 -27.86 -9.85
C SER A 261 -22.64 -29.08 -10.19
#